data_AF-I5AWK4-F1
#
_entry.id   AF-I5AWK4-F1
#
_cell.length_a   1.000
_cell.length_b   1.000
_cell.length_c   1.000
_cell.angle_alpha   90.00
_cell.angle_beta   90.00
_cell.angle_gamma   90.00
#
_symmetry.space_group_name_H-M   'P 1'
#
loop_
_entity.id
_entity.type
_entity.pdbx_description
1 polymer ?
#
loop_
_entity_poly.entity_id
_entity_poly.type
_entity_poly.pdbx_seq_one_letter_code
_entity_poly.pdbx_strand_id
1 'polypeptide(L)'
;MEKFKKYLWFTPLALDYYFIIIWACMEQTTTSKWWFEVFFYSWQMFQVVVYFIALYRLVKSDEYDARSAAKVAVYVKLPQILPVVLLAVFSILCLIVPVTGIFMSIALWTRLIFTFIATSIVVMVACIKMAKTRTFSSGIAVVFSILSFIPVLEYIVPLILLGVSKRNRKPPVSGMYGQNGSMQYGPAPDMYGQNVPVQEEP
;
A
#
# COMPACT_ATOMS: atom_id res chain seq x y z
N MET A 1 9.40 11.25 -11.83
CA MET A 1 8.47 10.27 -12.46
C MET A 1 8.66 8.83 -11.94
N GLU A 2 9.79 8.46 -11.35
CA GLU A 2 10.06 7.08 -10.85
C GLU A 2 9.20 6.62 -9.66
N LYS A 3 8.82 7.53 -8.74
CA LYS A 3 7.91 7.18 -7.63
C LYS A 3 6.53 6.72 -8.13
N PHE A 4 6.12 7.22 -9.31
CA PHE A 4 5.11 6.70 -10.27
C PHE A 4 4.91 5.18 -10.40
N LYS A 5 6.04 4.49 -10.53
CA LYS A 5 6.11 3.18 -11.19
C LYS A 5 6.16 2.01 -10.22
N LYS A 6 6.38 2.27 -8.94
CA LYS A 6 6.66 1.22 -7.94
C LYS A 6 5.41 0.44 -7.51
N TYR A 7 4.24 1.07 -7.49
CA TYR A 7 2.96 0.41 -7.20
C TYR A 7 2.39 -0.36 -8.40
N LEU A 8 2.88 -0.13 -9.63
CA LEU A 8 2.47 -0.89 -10.81
C LEU A 8 2.82 -2.37 -10.72
N TRP A 9 3.82 -2.72 -9.90
CA TRP A 9 4.13 -4.11 -9.60
C TRP A 9 2.98 -4.84 -8.89
N PHE A 10 2.03 -4.10 -8.30
CA PHE A 10 0.83 -4.65 -7.69
C PHE A 10 -0.41 -4.56 -8.59
N THR A 11 -0.28 -4.06 -9.82
CA THR A 11 -1.38 -3.95 -10.78
C THR A 11 -2.03 -5.30 -11.09
N PRO A 12 -1.29 -6.41 -11.30
CA PRO A 12 -1.94 -7.71 -11.52
C PRO A 12 -2.82 -8.14 -10.35
N LEU A 13 -2.42 -7.81 -9.12
CA LEU A 13 -3.22 -8.06 -7.92
C LEU A 13 -4.46 -7.14 -7.82
N ALA A 14 -4.32 -5.87 -8.20
CA ALA A 14 -5.43 -4.91 -8.21
C ALA A 14 -6.49 -5.25 -9.26
N LEU A 15 -6.10 -5.82 -10.39
CA LEU A 15 -6.99 -6.15 -11.51
C LEU A 15 -7.62 -7.56 -11.43
N ASP A 16 -7.21 -8.38 -10.47
CA ASP A 16 -7.59 -9.80 -10.44
C ASP A 16 -9.10 -10.04 -10.38
N TYR A 17 -9.81 -9.27 -9.55
CA TYR A 17 -11.26 -9.37 -9.44
C TYR A 17 -11.97 -9.06 -10.78
N TYR A 18 -11.39 -8.20 -11.63
CA TYR A 18 -11.92 -7.96 -12.98
C TYR A 18 -11.69 -9.16 -13.90
N PHE A 19 -10.51 -9.79 -13.85
CA PHE A 19 -10.24 -11.01 -14.60
C PHE A 19 -11.15 -12.16 -14.17
N ILE A 20 -11.45 -12.28 -12.87
CA ILE A 20 -12.40 -13.26 -12.34
C ILE A 20 -13.82 -13.01 -12.90
N ILE A 21 -14.27 -11.75 -12.98
CA ILE A 21 -15.57 -11.42 -13.61
C ILE A 21 -15.60 -11.82 -15.08
N ILE A 22 -14.56 -11.45 -15.84
CA ILE A 22 -14.47 -11.79 -17.26
C ILE A 22 -14.52 -13.31 -17.45
N TRP A 23 -13.78 -14.05 -16.62
CA TRP A 23 -13.82 -15.51 -16.62
C TRP A 23 -15.21 -16.06 -16.33
N ALA A 24 -15.88 -15.56 -15.30
CA ALA A 24 -17.21 -16.00 -14.91
C ALA A 24 -18.26 -15.76 -16.02
N CYS A 25 -18.17 -14.63 -16.73
CA CYS A 25 -19.03 -14.33 -17.87
C CYS A 25 -18.73 -15.20 -19.10
N MET A 26 -17.45 -15.44 -19.39
CA MET A 26 -17.02 -16.25 -20.55
C MET A 26 -17.40 -17.73 -20.39
N GLU A 27 -17.27 -18.26 -19.17
CA GLU A 27 -17.63 -19.65 -18.84
C GLU A 27 -19.11 -19.95 -19.11
N GLN A 28 -19.99 -18.95 -18.98
CA GLN A 28 -21.43 -19.09 -19.26
C GLN A 28 -21.81 -18.87 -20.73
N THR A 29 -20.97 -18.21 -21.53
CA THR A 29 -21.38 -17.71 -22.86
C THR A 29 -20.72 -18.40 -24.05
N THR A 30 -19.58 -19.09 -23.88
CA THR A 30 -18.80 -19.62 -25.02
C THR A 30 -18.52 -21.13 -24.95
N THR A 31 -18.58 -21.79 -26.12
CA THR A 31 -18.31 -23.23 -26.30
C THR A 31 -16.84 -23.54 -26.64
N SER A 32 -16.05 -22.57 -27.12
CA SER A 32 -14.61 -22.73 -27.35
C SER A 32 -13.82 -22.18 -26.15
N LYS A 33 -13.43 -23.05 -25.22
CA LYS A 33 -12.88 -22.65 -23.91
C LYS A 33 -11.35 -22.67 -23.82
N TRP A 34 -10.70 -23.50 -24.63
CA TRP A 34 -9.30 -23.89 -24.38
C TRP A 34 -8.31 -22.72 -24.40
N TRP A 35 -8.40 -21.80 -25.37
CA TRP A 35 -7.46 -20.69 -25.49
C TRP A 35 -7.64 -19.66 -24.37
N PHE A 36 -8.89 -19.45 -23.95
CA PHE A 36 -9.23 -18.54 -22.86
C PHE A 36 -8.81 -19.12 -21.51
N GLU A 37 -9.02 -20.43 -21.29
CA GLU A 37 -8.50 -21.15 -20.12
C GLU A 37 -6.98 -21.04 -20.04
N VAL A 38 -6.27 -21.31 -21.13
CA VAL A 38 -4.79 -21.21 -21.19
C VAL A 38 -4.34 -19.79 -20.85
N PHE A 39 -4.97 -18.76 -21.42
CA PHE A 39 -4.66 -17.37 -21.12
C PHE A 39 -4.93 -17.02 -19.66
N PHE A 40 -6.09 -17.44 -19.13
CA PHE A 40 -6.48 -17.20 -17.74
C PHE A 40 -5.53 -17.86 -16.75
N TYR A 41 -5.19 -19.14 -16.94
CA TYR A 41 -4.23 -19.84 -16.09
C TYR A 41 -2.82 -19.25 -16.19
N SER A 42 -2.40 -18.85 -17.39
CA SER A 42 -1.11 -18.16 -17.59
C SER A 42 -1.07 -16.81 -16.86
N TRP A 43 -2.16 -16.06 -16.92
CA TRP A 43 -2.32 -14.80 -16.18
C TRP A 43 -2.26 -15.02 -14.68
N GLN A 44 -2.93 -16.06 -14.17
CA GLN A 44 -2.92 -16.40 -12.75
C GLN A 44 -1.52 -16.78 -12.26
N MET A 45 -0.78 -17.58 -13.03
CA MET A 45 0.61 -17.91 -12.72
C MET A 45 1.51 -16.67 -12.73
N PHE A 46 1.35 -15.81 -13.73
CA PHE A 46 2.07 -14.53 -13.80
C PHE A 46 1.78 -13.65 -12.58
N GLN A 47 0.51 -13.55 -12.18
CA GLN A 47 0.08 -12.79 -11.01
C GLN A 47 0.72 -13.32 -9.72
N VAL A 48 0.77 -14.64 -9.52
CA VAL A 48 1.41 -15.26 -8.35
C VAL A 48 2.91 -14.93 -8.30
N VAL A 49 3.62 -15.09 -9.44
CA VAL A 49 5.05 -14.78 -9.52
C VAL A 49 5.32 -13.30 -9.24
N VAL A 50 4.55 -12.41 -9.88
CA VAL A 50 4.68 -10.96 -9.67
C VAL A 50 4.35 -10.58 -8.23
N TYR A 51 3.33 -11.20 -7.62
CA TYR A 51 2.96 -10.97 -6.23
C TYR A 51 4.12 -11.25 -5.28
N PHE A 52 4.78 -12.41 -5.40
CA PHE A 52 5.91 -12.74 -4.53
C PHE A 52 7.09 -11.78 -4.72
N ILE A 53 7.42 -11.43 -5.96
CA ILE A 53 8.50 -10.47 -6.26
C ILE A 53 8.16 -9.08 -5.69
N ALA A 54 6.92 -8.62 -5.91
CA ALA A 54 6.45 -7.32 -5.44
C ALA A 54 6.39 -7.27 -3.91
N LEU A 55 5.90 -8.33 -3.26
CA LEU A 55 5.86 -8.46 -1.81
C LEU A 55 7.26 -8.48 -1.20
N TYR A 56 8.18 -9.26 -1.77
CA TYR A 56 9.58 -9.28 -1.34
C TYR A 56 10.20 -7.89 -1.42
N ARG A 57 10.02 -7.20 -2.56
CA ARG A 57 10.50 -5.81 -2.73
C ARG A 57 9.85 -4.85 -1.74
N LEU A 58 8.55 -4.97 -1.49
CA LEU A 58 7.83 -4.12 -0.54
C LEU A 58 8.34 -4.30 0.89
N VAL A 59 8.68 -5.54 1.28
CA VAL A 59 9.20 -5.85 2.63
C VAL A 59 10.64 -5.40 2.79
N LYS A 60 11.53 -5.74 1.84
CA LYS A 60 12.98 -5.57 1.96
C LYS A 60 13.52 -4.21 1.51
N SER A 61 12.91 -3.58 0.50
CA SER A 61 13.49 -2.37 -0.08
C SER A 61 13.13 -1.14 0.74
N ASP A 62 14.15 -0.36 1.10
CA ASP A 62 14.00 0.95 1.73
C ASP A 62 13.38 1.98 0.79
N GLU A 63 13.34 1.71 -0.51
CA GLU A 63 12.68 2.58 -1.50
C GLU A 63 11.16 2.70 -1.29
N TYR A 64 10.56 1.72 -0.61
CA TYR A 64 9.15 1.76 -0.22
C TYR A 64 9.04 2.35 1.19
N ASP A 65 9.11 3.67 1.28
CA ASP A 65 8.75 4.42 2.49
C ASP A 65 7.33 4.05 2.96
N ALA A 66 7.05 4.28 4.25
CA ALA A 66 5.72 4.12 4.86
C ALA A 66 4.57 4.69 3.98
N ARG A 67 4.79 5.85 3.36
CA ARG A 67 3.82 6.47 2.44
C ARG A 67 3.62 5.70 1.14
N SER A 68 4.70 5.21 0.55
CA SER A 68 4.65 4.43 -0.68
C SER A 68 3.94 3.11 -0.42
N ALA A 69 4.19 2.47 0.72
CA ALA A 69 3.48 1.27 1.14
C ALA A 69 1.98 1.52 1.39
N ALA A 70 1.61 2.65 2.00
CA ALA A 70 0.20 3.04 2.15
C ALA A 70 -0.51 3.27 0.82
N LYS A 71 0.18 3.91 -0.14
CA LYS A 71 -0.35 4.10 -1.49
C LYS A 71 -0.53 2.78 -2.23
N VAL A 72 0.43 1.86 -2.10
CA VAL A 72 0.32 0.50 -2.64
C VAL A 72 -0.92 -0.20 -2.06
N ALA A 73 -1.11 -0.15 -0.73
CA ALA A 73 -2.27 -0.74 -0.07
C ALA A 73 -3.60 -0.18 -0.60
N VAL A 74 -3.72 1.14 -0.75
CA VAL A 74 -4.93 1.77 -1.33
C VAL A 74 -5.10 1.41 -2.79
N TYR A 75 -4.02 1.41 -3.58
CA TYR A 75 -4.05 1.08 -5.00
C TYR A 75 -4.49 -0.37 -5.25
N VAL A 76 -4.12 -1.28 -4.35
CA VAL A 76 -4.53 -2.67 -4.44
C VAL A 76 -6.01 -2.83 -4.05
N LYS A 77 -6.47 -2.21 -2.96
CA LYS A 77 -7.84 -2.45 -2.44
C LYS A 77 -8.93 -1.65 -3.14
N LEU A 78 -8.68 -0.39 -3.50
CA LEU A 78 -9.74 0.50 -3.99
C LEU A 78 -10.34 0.05 -5.34
N PRO A 79 -9.56 -0.39 -6.34
CA PRO A 79 -10.11 -0.95 -7.57
C PRO A 79 -10.91 -2.24 -7.36
N GLN A 80 -10.77 -2.92 -6.22
CA GLN A 80 -11.41 -4.21 -5.95
C GLN A 80 -12.85 -4.06 -5.43
N ILE A 81 -13.23 -2.88 -4.93
CA ILE A 81 -14.57 -2.64 -4.34
C ILE A 81 -15.68 -2.94 -5.36
N LEU A 82 -15.60 -2.31 -6.53
CA LEU A 82 -16.61 -2.47 -7.58
C LEU A 82 -16.72 -3.95 -8.03
N PRO A 83 -15.64 -4.64 -8.43
CA PRO A 83 -15.75 -6.00 -8.91
C PRO A 83 -16.13 -6.99 -7.79
N VAL A 84 -15.79 -6.76 -6.52
CA VAL A 84 -16.29 -7.58 -5.40
C VAL A 84 -17.82 -7.49 -5.28
N VAL A 85 -18.38 -6.28 -5.35
CA VAL A 85 -19.84 -6.10 -5.30
C VAL A 85 -20.51 -6.79 -6.49
N LEU A 86 -19.96 -6.61 -7.71
CA LEU A 86 -20.48 -7.28 -8.91
C LEU A 86 -20.39 -8.81 -8.80
N LEU A 87 -19.29 -9.36 -8.28
CA LEU A 87 -19.11 -10.80 -8.08
C LEU A 87 -20.07 -11.36 -7.03
N ALA A 88 -20.36 -10.62 -5.96
CA ALA A 88 -21.33 -11.03 -4.96
C ALA A 88 -22.75 -11.13 -5.55
N VAL A 89 -23.17 -10.12 -6.33
CA VAL A 89 -24.47 -10.14 -7.04
C VAL A 89 -24.50 -11.28 -8.05
N PHE A 90 -23.44 -11.44 -8.85
CA PHE A 90 -23.34 -12.51 -9.84
C PHE A 90 -23.36 -13.90 -9.22
N SER A 91 -22.69 -14.09 -8.08
CA SER A 91 -22.69 -15.33 -7.33
C SER A 91 -24.10 -15.72 -6.85
N ILE A 92 -24.89 -14.74 -6.38
CA ILE A 92 -26.29 -14.98 -5.99
C ILE A 92 -27.14 -15.36 -7.22
N LEU A 93 -26.95 -14.67 -8.35
CA LEU A 93 -27.64 -15.00 -9.60
C LEU A 93 -27.30 -16.41 -10.10
N CYS A 94 -26.05 -16.85 -9.94
CA CYS A 94 -25.64 -18.21 -10.31
C CYS A 94 -26.39 -19.28 -9.53
N LEU A 95 -26.81 -19.03 -8.29
CA LEU A 95 -27.57 -20.02 -7.49
C LEU A 95 -28.96 -20.33 -8.07
N ILE A 96 -29.46 -19.51 -9.00
CA ILE A 96 -30.73 -19.75 -9.71
C ILE A 96 -30.58 -20.94 -10.68
N VAL A 97 -29.37 -21.20 -11.20
CA VAL A 97 -29.11 -22.32 -12.12
C VAL A 97 -28.75 -23.59 -11.32
N PRO A 98 -29.54 -24.68 -11.41
CA PRO A 98 -29.32 -25.86 -10.57
C PRO A 98 -28.03 -26.60 -10.93
N VAL A 99 -27.37 -27.14 -9.89
CA VAL A 99 -26.12 -27.94 -9.92
C VAL A 99 -24.88 -27.17 -10.41
N THR A 100 -24.86 -26.65 -11.64
CA THR A 100 -23.68 -25.96 -12.21
C THR A 100 -23.42 -24.61 -11.53
N GLY A 101 -24.48 -23.89 -11.17
CA GLY A 101 -24.40 -22.58 -10.50
C GLY A 101 -23.78 -22.63 -9.11
N ILE A 102 -24.03 -23.71 -8.35
CA ILE A 102 -23.48 -23.91 -7.00
C ILE A 102 -21.97 -24.10 -7.06
N PHE A 103 -21.46 -24.95 -7.96
CA PHE A 103 -20.02 -25.18 -8.12
C PHE A 103 -19.29 -23.92 -8.59
N MET A 104 -19.88 -23.18 -9.53
CA MET A 104 -19.37 -21.86 -9.97
C MET A 104 -19.30 -20.87 -8.80
N SER A 105 -20.36 -20.78 -8.00
CA SER A 105 -20.40 -19.91 -6.83
C SER A 105 -19.29 -20.25 -5.83
N ILE A 106 -19.10 -21.53 -5.48
CA ILE A 106 -18.02 -21.99 -4.59
C ILE A 106 -16.64 -21.64 -5.15
N ALA A 107 -16.43 -21.86 -6.44
CA ALA A 107 -15.16 -21.53 -7.10
C ALA A 107 -14.85 -20.02 -7.07
N LEU A 108 -15.86 -19.19 -7.30
CA LEU A 108 -15.75 -17.73 -7.19
C LEU A 108 -15.37 -17.32 -5.77
N TRP A 109 -16.11 -17.78 -4.75
CA TRP A 109 -15.84 -17.44 -3.35
C TRP A 109 -14.46 -17.90 -2.88
N THR A 110 -14.02 -19.08 -3.32
CA THR A 110 -12.69 -19.59 -2.99
C THR A 110 -11.59 -18.68 -3.55
N ARG A 111 -11.73 -18.21 -4.81
CA ARG A 111 -10.78 -17.25 -5.40
C ARG A 111 -10.83 -15.87 -4.73
N LEU A 112 -12.02 -15.40 -4.35
CA LEU A 112 -12.19 -14.15 -3.60
C LEU A 112 -11.41 -14.20 -2.28
N ILE A 113 -11.47 -15.32 -1.55
CA ILE A 113 -10.76 -15.51 -0.27
C ILE A 113 -9.24 -15.46 -0.46
N PHE A 114 -8.69 -16.13 -1.48
CA PHE A 114 -7.24 -16.09 -1.73
C PHE A 114 -6.76 -14.67 -2.04
N THR A 115 -7.47 -13.96 -2.91
CA THR A 115 -7.14 -12.58 -3.29
C THR A 115 -7.29 -11.64 -2.09
N PHE A 116 -8.32 -11.85 -1.28
CA PHE A 116 -8.53 -11.13 -0.02
C PHE A 116 -7.33 -11.28 0.93
N ILE A 117 -6.87 -12.52 1.17
CA ILE A 117 -5.72 -12.79 2.03
C ILE A 117 -4.45 -12.12 1.46
N ALA A 118 -4.20 -12.29 0.16
CA ALA A 118 -3.00 -11.76 -0.51
C ALA A 118 -2.92 -10.22 -0.40
N THR A 119 -4.05 -9.55 -0.58
CA THR A 119 -4.17 -8.09 -0.52
C THR A 119 -4.11 -7.57 0.92
N SER A 120 -4.64 -8.30 1.91
CA SER A 120 -4.52 -7.95 3.33
C SER A 120 -3.09 -8.10 3.87
N ILE A 121 -2.31 -9.06 3.37
CA ILE A 121 -0.86 -9.13 3.66
C ILE A 121 -0.15 -7.85 3.20
N VAL A 122 -0.51 -7.30 2.03
CA VAL A 122 0.07 -6.02 1.55
C VAL A 122 -0.27 -4.87 2.50
N VAL A 123 -1.49 -4.82 3.03
CA VAL A 123 -1.89 -3.82 4.04
C VAL A 123 -1.10 -4.00 5.34
N MET A 124 -0.94 -5.23 5.82
CA MET A 124 -0.15 -5.56 7.01
C MET A 124 1.32 -5.10 6.86
N VAL A 125 1.95 -5.36 5.70
CA VAL A 125 3.32 -4.87 5.45
C VAL A 125 3.39 -3.35 5.47
N ALA A 126 2.37 -2.65 4.96
CA ALA A 126 2.28 -1.20 5.06
C ALA A 126 2.19 -0.72 6.52
N CYS A 127 1.37 -1.38 7.36
CA CYS A 127 1.29 -1.10 8.80
C CYS A 127 2.64 -1.28 9.51
N ILE A 128 3.34 -2.39 9.25
CA ILE A 128 4.65 -2.68 9.84
C ILE A 128 5.67 -1.60 9.45
N LYS A 129 5.67 -1.19 8.18
CA LYS A 129 6.56 -0.11 7.72
C LYS A 129 6.27 1.23 8.38
N MET A 130 5.01 1.55 8.67
CA MET A 130 4.66 2.75 9.44
C MET A 130 5.11 2.70 10.91
N ALA A 131 5.12 1.51 11.52
CA ALA A 131 5.66 1.33 12.86
C ALA A 131 7.18 1.56 12.88
N LYS A 132 7.90 1.01 11.88
CA LYS A 132 9.35 1.20 11.75
C LYS A 132 9.74 2.68 11.59
N THR A 133 8.93 3.47 10.90
CA THR A 133 9.16 4.91 10.75
C THR A 133 8.66 5.76 11.93
N ARG A 134 8.33 5.12 13.08
CA ARG A 134 7.79 5.76 14.30
C ARG A 134 6.57 6.66 14.06
N THR A 135 5.88 6.44 12.94
CA THR A 135 4.69 7.18 12.54
C THR A 135 3.46 6.70 13.34
N PHE A 136 3.52 5.45 13.80
CA PHE A 136 2.59 4.84 14.76
C PHE A 136 3.35 4.14 15.88
N SER A 137 2.69 3.97 17.03
CA SER A 137 3.08 2.99 18.04
C SER A 137 2.98 1.58 17.44
N SER A 138 3.93 0.70 17.78
CA SER A 138 3.92 -0.71 17.36
C SER A 138 2.60 -1.41 17.69
N GLY A 139 1.95 -1.07 18.81
CA GLY A 139 0.65 -1.63 19.17
C GLY A 139 -0.47 -1.25 18.20
N ILE A 140 -0.52 0.01 17.76
CA ILE A 140 -1.52 0.48 16.78
C ILE A 140 -1.32 -0.22 15.42
N ALA A 141 -0.06 -0.43 15.02
CA ALA A 141 0.24 -1.13 13.79
C ALA A 141 -0.19 -2.61 13.82
N VAL A 142 -0.05 -3.30 14.95
CA VAL A 142 -0.55 -4.67 15.14
C VAL A 142 -2.07 -4.69 15.06
N VAL A 143 -2.75 -3.78 15.78
CA VAL A 143 -4.21 -3.69 15.73
C VAL A 143 -4.70 -3.46 14.30
N PHE A 144 -4.15 -2.47 13.58
CA PHE A 144 -4.54 -2.23 12.19
C PHE A 144 -4.19 -3.40 11.25
N SER A 145 -3.12 -4.14 11.52
CA SER A 145 -2.80 -5.36 10.77
C SER A 145 -3.89 -6.41 10.96
N ILE A 146 -4.34 -6.65 12.20
CA ILE A 146 -5.44 -7.59 12.48
C ILE A 146 -6.75 -7.10 11.87
N LEU A 147 -7.08 -5.82 12.04
CA LEU A 147 -8.30 -5.24 11.46
C LEU A 147 -8.31 -5.30 9.92
N SER A 148 -7.15 -5.35 9.26
CA SER A 148 -7.08 -5.51 7.80
C SER A 148 -7.57 -6.87 7.28
N PHE A 149 -7.76 -7.86 8.16
CA PHE A 149 -8.38 -9.15 7.84
C PHE A 149 -9.90 -9.16 8.07
N ILE A 150 -10.51 -8.03 8.47
CA ILE A 150 -11.96 -7.90 8.60
C ILE A 150 -12.49 -7.23 7.31
N PRO A 151 -13.43 -7.86 6.57
CA PRO A 151 -13.86 -7.41 5.23
C PRO A 151 -14.32 -5.96 5.10
N VAL A 152 -14.90 -5.35 6.13
CA VAL A 152 -15.29 -3.93 6.06
C VAL A 152 -14.10 -3.02 6.37
N LEU A 153 -13.29 -3.42 7.34
CA LEU A 153 -12.18 -2.61 7.85
C LEU A 153 -10.96 -2.65 6.92
N GLU A 154 -10.84 -3.66 6.07
CA GLU A 154 -9.76 -3.78 5.08
C GLU A 154 -9.70 -2.62 4.08
N TYR A 155 -10.83 -1.95 3.81
CA TYR A 155 -10.90 -0.78 2.93
C TYR A 155 -10.64 0.51 3.69
N ILE A 156 -10.99 0.55 4.98
CA ILE A 156 -10.83 1.73 5.85
C ILE A 156 -9.37 1.88 6.29
N VAL A 157 -8.72 0.78 6.67
CA VAL A 157 -7.34 0.79 7.20
C VAL A 157 -6.35 1.44 6.20
N PRO A 158 -6.29 1.06 4.92
CA PRO A 158 -5.40 1.71 3.94
C PRO A 158 -5.64 3.22 3.79
N LEU A 159 -6.89 3.68 3.89
CA LEU A 159 -7.23 5.11 3.83
C LEU A 159 -6.72 5.85 5.06
N ILE A 160 -6.87 5.28 6.26
CA ILE A 160 -6.33 5.82 7.50
C ILE A 160 -4.80 5.90 7.42
N LEU A 161 -4.13 4.83 6.97
CA LEU A 161 -2.68 4.80 6.78
C LEU A 161 -2.24 5.94 5.86
N LEU A 162 -2.88 6.09 4.70
CA LEU A 162 -2.55 7.16 3.76
C LEU A 162 -2.79 8.56 4.35
N GLY A 163 -3.87 8.74 5.12
CA GLY A 163 -4.20 9.99 5.80
C GLY A 163 -3.16 10.39 6.84
N VAL A 164 -2.77 9.47 7.72
CA VAL A 164 -1.74 9.72 8.75
C VAL A 164 -0.38 9.96 8.11
N SER A 165 -0.03 9.20 7.07
CA SER A 165 1.21 9.40 6.32
C SER A 165 1.28 10.78 5.64
N LYS A 166 0.13 11.35 5.22
CA LYS A 166 0.08 12.74 4.72
C LYS A 166 0.21 13.78 5.84
N ARG A 167 -0.39 13.53 7.02
CA ARG A 167 -0.40 14.48 8.15
C ARG A 167 0.99 14.67 8.76
N ASN A 168 1.76 13.59 8.91
CA ASN A 168 3.13 13.63 9.44
C ASN A 168 4.16 14.26 8.48
N ARG A 169 3.69 14.80 7.34
CA ARG A 169 4.49 15.60 6.40
C ARG A 169 4.40 17.09 6.65
N LYS A 170 3.45 17.58 7.48
CA LYS A 170 3.44 19.02 7.77
C LYS A 170 4.76 19.37 8.45
N PRO A 171 5.61 20.25 7.88
CA PRO A 171 6.70 20.84 8.67
C PRO A 171 6.07 21.52 9.88
N PRO A 172 6.82 21.72 10.98
CA PRO A 172 6.32 22.55 12.08
C PRO A 172 5.82 23.85 11.46
N VAL A 173 4.53 24.15 11.69
CA VAL A 173 4.01 25.49 11.45
C VAL A 173 4.93 26.40 12.24
N SER A 174 5.56 27.34 11.55
CA SER A 174 6.33 28.43 12.11
C SER A 174 5.49 29.16 13.14
N GLY A 175 5.55 28.69 14.38
CA GLY A 175 5.16 29.42 15.57
C GLY A 175 6.36 30.26 15.99
N MET A 176 6.58 31.38 15.32
CA MET A 176 7.25 32.52 15.92
C MET A 176 6.17 33.55 16.22
N TYR A 177 5.49 33.39 17.35
CA TYR A 177 4.90 34.52 18.06
C TYR A 177 5.63 34.63 19.39
N GLY A 178 6.31 35.76 19.56
CA GLY A 178 7.21 36.10 20.67
C GLY A 178 8.11 37.24 20.21
N GLN A 179 7.61 38.47 20.07
CA GLN A 179 7.56 39.46 21.15
C GLN A 179 8.90 40.21 21.30
N ASN A 180 8.86 41.48 20.90
CA ASN A 180 9.69 42.63 21.31
C ASN A 180 11.10 42.37 21.87
N GLY A 181 12.10 42.84 21.12
CA GLY A 181 13.41 43.16 21.64
C GLY A 181 14.27 43.75 20.52
N SER A 182 14.37 45.07 20.50
CA SER A 182 15.35 45.81 19.69
C SER A 182 16.77 45.28 19.97
N MET A 183 17.29 44.40 19.11
CA MET A 183 18.71 44.05 19.12
C MET A 183 19.45 44.92 18.12
N GLN A 184 19.82 46.08 18.66
CA GLN A 184 20.92 46.95 18.29
C GLN A 184 22.14 46.13 17.79
N TYR A 185 22.57 46.37 16.55
CA TYR A 185 23.84 45.86 16.02
C TYR A 185 24.99 46.43 16.88
N GLY A 186 25.53 45.63 17.79
CA GLY A 186 26.83 45.86 18.42
C GLY A 186 27.97 45.37 17.50
N PRO A 187 29.17 45.99 17.54
CA PRO A 187 30.25 45.65 16.62
C PRO A 187 30.81 44.26 16.91
N ALA A 188 31.27 43.58 15.84
CA ALA A 188 31.85 42.26 15.89
C ALA A 188 33.09 42.19 16.81
N PRO A 189 33.31 41.09 17.55
CA PRO A 189 34.48 40.94 18.40
C PRO A 189 35.74 40.61 17.57
N ASP A 190 36.79 41.39 17.80
CA ASP A 190 38.13 41.23 17.28
C ASP A 190 38.70 39.84 17.63
N MET A 191 38.93 39.01 16.61
CA MET A 191 39.75 37.80 16.74
C MET A 191 41.18 38.11 16.30
N TYR A 192 41.96 38.72 17.19
CA TYR A 192 43.42 38.71 17.12
C TYR A 192 44.02 38.22 18.43
N GLY A 193 44.71 37.09 18.32
CA GLY A 193 45.57 36.47 19.31
C GLY A 193 46.01 35.13 18.70
N GLN A 194 47.27 34.70 18.73
CA GLN A 194 48.40 35.09 19.55
C GLN A 194 49.55 34.21 19.04
N ASN A 195 50.67 34.79 18.61
CA ASN A 195 51.92 34.06 18.39
C ASN A 195 53.08 35.01 18.68
N VAL A 196 53.67 34.90 19.87
CA VAL A 196 55.03 35.35 20.16
C VAL A 196 55.73 34.20 20.89
N PRO A 197 57.00 33.95 20.59
CA PRO A 197 57.96 34.14 21.67
C PRO A 197 59.26 34.83 21.24
N VAL A 198 59.62 35.84 22.05
CA VAL A 198 60.92 36.20 22.65
C VAL A 198 62.21 35.93 21.86
N GLN A 199 62.99 37.00 21.66
CA GLN A 199 64.46 36.96 21.76
C GLN A 199 65.01 38.24 22.39
N GLU A 200 66.06 38.05 23.18
CA GLU A 200 66.55 38.86 24.32
C GLU A 200 67.44 40.07 23.92
N GLU A 201 67.51 41.00 24.87
CA GLU A 201 68.40 42.17 25.09
C GLU A 201 69.90 41.95 24.77
N PRO A 202 70.78 42.99 24.74
CA PRO A 202 70.66 44.35 25.31
C PRO A 202 70.85 45.55 24.36
#